data_AF-A0A090QUG5-F1
#
_entry.id   AF-A0A090QUG5-F1
#
_cell.length_a   1.000
_cell.length_b   1.000
_cell.length_c   1.000
_cell.angle_alpha   90.00
_cell.angle_beta   90.00
_cell.angle_gamma   90.00
#
_symmetry.space_group_name_H-M   'P 1'
#
loop_
_entity.id
_entity.type
_entity.pdbx_description
1 polymer ?
#
loop_
_entity_poly.entity_id
_entity_poly.type
_entity_poly.pdbx_seq_one_letter_code
_entity_poly.pdbx_strand_id
1 'polypeptide(L)'
;MNKWIIVFLCLAIAKASLAQESENIKLPVVRNFEASYLYGTILEHNPDIAHLITDHPSGVMLRYNRKTYGEKEWESRYNYPDWGNYSSLSRP
;
A
#
# COMPACT_ATOMS: atom_id res chain seq x y z
N MET A 1 58.62 11.88 -7.43
CA MET A 1 57.73 10.71 -7.24
C MET A 1 56.61 10.92 -6.22
N ASN A 2 56.82 11.74 -5.19
CA ASN A 2 55.87 12.10 -4.12
C ASN A 2 54.66 12.95 -4.53
N LYS A 3 54.78 13.88 -5.49
CA LYS A 3 53.64 14.73 -5.92
C LYS A 3 52.51 13.95 -6.61
N TRP A 4 52.85 12.89 -7.34
CA TRP A 4 51.87 12.03 -8.00
C TRP A 4 51.04 11.21 -7.01
N ILE A 5 51.65 10.78 -5.90
CA ILE A 5 50.96 10.06 -4.82
C ILE A 5 49.83 10.92 -4.22
N ILE A 6 50.10 12.22 -4.00
CA ILE A 6 49.11 13.17 -3.48
C ILE A 6 47.95 13.35 -4.47
N VAL A 7 48.25 13.46 -5.77
CA VAL A 7 47.22 13.59 -6.82
C VAL A 7 46.34 12.34 -6.89
N PHE A 8 46.92 11.15 -6.84
CA PHE A 8 46.16 9.90 -6.82
C PHE A 8 45.30 9.76 -5.55
N LEU A 9 45.81 10.19 -4.40
CA LEU A 9 45.07 10.19 -3.14
C LEU A 9 43.89 11.17 -3.19
N CYS A 10 44.08 12.39 -3.69
CA CYS A 10 43.00 13.37 -3.87
C CYS A 10 41.94 12.88 -4.86
N LEU A 11 42.35 12.21 -5.94
CA LEU A 11 41.43 11.64 -6.93
C LEU A 11 40.59 10.50 -6.31
N ALA A 12 41.19 9.64 -5.48
CA ALA A 12 40.49 8.57 -4.78
C ALA A 12 39.45 9.13 -3.77
N ILE A 13 39.81 10.17 -3.02
CA ILE A 13 38.90 10.83 -2.06
C ILE A 13 37.71 11.47 -2.79
N ALA A 14 37.95 12.15 -3.92
CA ALA A 14 36.88 12.77 -4.71
C ALA A 14 35.87 11.74 -5.25
N LYS A 15 36.32 10.53 -5.61
CA LYS A 15 35.44 9.43 -6.04
C LYS A 15 34.57 8.90 -4.90
N ALA A 16 35.11 8.82 -3.69
CA ALA A 16 34.37 8.38 -2.51
C ALA A 16 33.25 9.37 -2.14
N SER A 17 33.48 10.68 -2.28
CA SER A 17 32.46 11.71 -2.00
C SER A 17 31.28 11.69 -2.97
N LEU A 18 31.49 11.28 -4.23
CA LEU A 18 30.43 11.16 -5.23
C LEU A 18 29.68 9.82 -5.16
N ALA A 19 30.18 8.84 -4.40
CA ALA A 19 29.54 7.53 -4.25
C ALA A 19 28.37 7.55 -3.24
N GLN A 20 28.22 8.63 -2.47
CA GLN A 20 27.10 8.81 -1.54
C GLN A 20 25.89 9.42 -2.28
N GLU A 21 25.44 8.77 -3.34
CA GLU A 21 24.08 8.97 -3.85
C GLU A 21 23.23 7.85 -3.27
N SER A 22 22.26 8.20 -2.43
CA SER A 22 21.29 7.22 -1.95
C SER A 22 20.49 6.75 -3.16
N GLU A 23 20.78 5.54 -3.63
CA GLU A 23 19.91 4.87 -4.57
C GLU A 23 18.52 4.82 -3.90
N ASN A 24 17.58 5.60 -4.43
CA ASN A 24 16.18 5.47 -4.04
C ASN A 24 15.76 4.10 -4.56
N ILE A 25 15.92 3.07 -3.72
CA ILE A 25 15.51 1.70 -4.02
C ILE A 25 14.03 1.78 -4.37
N LYS A 26 13.71 1.71 -5.66
CA LYS A 26 12.33 1.67 -6.13
C LYS A 26 11.78 0.30 -5.78
N LEU A 27 11.21 0.23 -4.58
CA LEU A 27 10.56 -0.99 -4.10
C LEU A 27 9.39 -1.34 -5.03
N PRO A 28 9.11 -2.63 -5.23
CA PRO A 28 8.06 -3.06 -6.14
C PRO A 28 6.69 -2.57 -5.64
N VAL A 29 5.96 -1.87 -6.50
CA VAL A 29 4.57 -1.50 -6.25
C VAL A 29 3.70 -2.74 -6.35
N VAL A 30 3.29 -3.30 -5.21
CA VAL A 30 2.38 -4.44 -5.17
C VAL A 30 0.95 -3.93 -5.27
N ARG A 31 0.21 -4.42 -6.26
CA ARG A 31 -1.22 -4.13 -6.47
C ARG A 31 -2.01 -5.41 -6.28
N ASN A 32 -3.05 -5.36 -5.46
CA ASN A 32 -3.94 -6.47 -5.18
C ASN A 32 -5.33 -6.14 -5.72
N PHE A 33 -5.91 -7.10 -6.42
CA PHE A 33 -7.31 -7.06 -6.81
C PHE A 33 -8.01 -8.25 -6.16
N GLU A 34 -9.11 -7.96 -5.46
CA GLU A 34 -9.86 -8.95 -4.69
C GLU A 34 -11.34 -8.85 -5.06
N ALA A 35 -11.99 -10.00 -5.21
CA ALA A 35 -13.42 -10.12 -5.39
C ALA A 35 -13.97 -11.06 -4.32
N SER A 36 -14.95 -10.60 -3.56
CA SER A 36 -15.48 -11.31 -2.40
C SER A 36 -17.01 -11.34 -2.47
N TYR A 37 -17.60 -12.51 -2.23
CA TYR A 37 -19.04 -12.68 -2.08
C TYR A 37 -19.42 -12.52 -0.60
N LEU A 38 -20.44 -11.72 -0.34
CA LEU A 38 -20.92 -11.39 1.00
C LEU A 38 -22.31 -11.98 1.17
N TYR A 39 -22.53 -12.64 2.31
CA TYR A 39 -23.83 -13.16 2.72
C TYR A 39 -23.97 -12.94 4.23
N GLY A 40 -25.06 -12.28 4.64
CA GLY A 40 -25.30 -11.90 6.02
C GLY A 40 -26.67 -12.33 6.53
N THR A 41 -26.90 -12.13 7.82
CA THR A 41 -28.19 -12.38 8.46
C THR A 41 -28.59 -11.16 9.28
N ILE A 42 -29.84 -10.72 9.12
CA ILE A 42 -30.41 -9.65 9.93
C ILE A 42 -31.07 -10.31 11.15
N LEU A 43 -30.59 -9.97 12.35
CA LEU A 43 -31.22 -10.43 13.58
C LEU A 43 -32.42 -9.53 13.89
N GLU A 44 -33.58 -10.15 14.02
CA GLU A 44 -34.80 -9.48 14.43
C GLU A 44 -34.65 -9.04 15.89
N HIS A 45 -34.58 -7.73 16.11
CA HIS A 45 -34.51 -7.13 17.44
C HIS A 45 -35.81 -6.43 17.85
N ASN A 46 -36.76 -6.31 16.93
CA ASN A 46 -38.08 -5.74 17.16
C ASN A 46 -39.10 -6.40 16.19
N PRO A 47 -40.20 -6.99 16.68
CA PRO A 47 -41.22 -7.61 15.83
C PRO A 47 -41.90 -6.65 14.86
N ASP A 48 -41.95 -5.36 15.16
CA ASP A 48 -42.57 -4.36 14.27
C ASP A 48 -41.79 -4.18 12.96
N ILE A 49 -40.49 -4.51 12.93
CA ILE A 49 -39.65 -4.41 11.72
C ILE A 49 -39.45 -5.75 11.00
N ALA A 50 -40.03 -6.84 11.52
CA ALA A 50 -39.87 -8.18 10.94
C ALA A 50 -40.28 -8.22 9.46
N HIS A 51 -41.29 -7.42 9.08
CA HIS A 51 -41.77 -7.31 7.71
C HIS A 51 -40.79 -6.61 6.74
N LEU A 52 -39.79 -5.87 7.25
CA LEU A 52 -38.72 -5.25 6.47
C LEU A 52 -37.55 -6.21 6.25
N ILE A 53 -37.49 -7.31 7.02
CA ILE A 53 -36.51 -8.38 6.88
C ILE A 53 -37.06 -9.38 5.86
N THR A 54 -36.97 -9.02 4.57
CA THR A 54 -37.55 -9.83 3.48
C THR A 54 -36.67 -11.00 3.08
N ASP A 55 -35.34 -10.86 3.22
CA ASP A 55 -34.37 -11.90 2.92
C ASP A 55 -33.01 -11.59 3.61
N HIS A 56 -32.04 -12.46 3.39
CA HIS A 56 -30.66 -12.30 3.82
C HIS A 56 -29.89 -11.35 2.89
N PRO A 57 -29.23 -10.31 3.43
CA PRO A 57 -28.46 -9.38 2.62
C PRO A 57 -27.30 -10.11 1.95
N SER A 58 -27.21 -9.97 0.64
CA SER A 58 -26.15 -10.57 -0.16
C SER A 58 -25.51 -9.54 -1.08
N GLY A 59 -24.24 -9.74 -1.45
CA GLY A 59 -23.56 -8.79 -2.30
C GLY A 59 -22.23 -9.29 -2.84
N VAL A 60 -21.70 -8.54 -3.80
CA VAL A 60 -20.36 -8.73 -4.33
C VAL A 60 -19.55 -7.48 -4.03
N MET A 61 -18.37 -7.67 -3.47
CA MET A 61 -17.41 -6.61 -3.19
C MET A 61 -16.19 -6.79 -4.07
N LEU A 62 -15.82 -5.74 -4.78
CA LEU A 62 -14.58 -5.63 -5.53
C LEU A 62 -13.67 -4.63 -4.82
N ARG A 63 -12.42 -5.01 -4.62
CA ARG A 63 -11.42 -4.20 -3.92
C ARG A 63 -10.15 -4.13 -4.76
N TYR A 64 -9.67 -2.91 -4.94
CA TYR A 64 -8.36 -2.64 -5.50
C TYR A 64 -7.51 -1.97 -4.44
N ASN A 65 -6.39 -2.58 -4.07
CA ASN A 65 -5.47 -2.06 -3.05
C ASN A 65 -4.06 -1.96 -3.65
N ARG A 66 -3.42 -0.79 -3.47
CA ARG A 66 -2.00 -0.57 -3.72
C ARG A 66 -1.26 -0.56 -2.38
N LYS A 67 -0.35 -1.52 -2.21
CA LYS A 67 0.55 -1.55 -1.05
C LYS A 67 1.69 -0.55 -1.20
N THR A 68 2.04 0.11 -0.11
CA THR A 68 3.19 1.02 -0.05
C THR A 68 4.33 0.36 0.73
N TYR A 69 5.57 0.60 0.32
CA TYR A 69 6.74 -0.02 0.96
C TYR A 69 7.87 1.00 1.24
N GLY A 70 7.60 2.30 1.23
CA GLY A 70 8.63 3.32 1.43
C GLY A 70 9.13 3.92 0.13
N GLU A 71 8.27 3.99 -0.90
CA GLU A 71 8.55 4.75 -2.11
C GLU A 71 8.64 6.26 -1.82
N LYS A 72 7.99 6.70 -0.74
CA LYS A 72 8.00 8.08 -0.29
C LYS A 72 8.42 8.12 1.18
N GLU A 73 9.22 9.13 1.55
CA GLU A 73 9.74 9.30 2.91
C GLU A 73 8.63 9.36 3.97
N TRP A 74 7.46 9.91 3.64
CA TRP A 74 6.34 10.01 4.58
C TRP A 74 5.67 8.66 4.87
N GLU A 75 5.80 7.64 4.01
CA GLU A 75 5.12 6.35 4.19
C GLU A 75 5.60 5.66 5.48
N SER A 76 6.90 5.74 5.80
CA SER A 76 7.47 5.21 7.04
C SER A 76 6.90 5.89 8.30
N ARG A 77 6.61 7.20 8.23
CA ARG A 77 6.03 7.96 9.35
C ARG A 77 4.63 7.45 9.73
N TYR A 78 3.91 6.86 8.79
CA TYR A 78 2.54 6.34 8.97
C TYR A 78 2.45 4.82 8.85
N ASN A 79 3.57 4.12 9.05
CA ASN A 79 3.64 2.65 9.02
C ASN A 79 3.16 2.05 7.69
N TYR A 80 3.57 2.63 6.57
CA TYR A 80 3.30 2.16 5.21
C TYR A 80 1.80 1.97 4.92
N PRO A 81 1.02 3.07 4.91
CA PRO A 81 -0.40 2.96 4.68
C PRO A 81 -0.70 2.52 3.24
N ASP A 82 -1.46 1.44 3.13
CA ASP A 82 -2.07 1.00 1.89
C ASP A 82 -3.18 1.97 1.45
N TRP A 83 -3.36 2.16 0.15
CA TRP A 83 -4.47 2.96 -0.37
C TRP A 83 -5.08 2.32 -1.62
N GLY A 84 -6.36 2.57 -1.82
CA GLY A 84 -7.12 1.91 -2.87
C GLY A 84 -8.58 2.30 -2.88
N ASN A 85 -9.33 1.70 -3.80
CA ASN A 85 -10.75 1.90 -3.95
C ASN A 85 -11.47 0.57 -3.81
N TYR A 86 -12.69 0.61 -3.28
CA TYR A 86 -13.59 -0.53 -3.27
C TYR A 86 -14.93 -0.13 -3.85
N SER A 87 -15.61 -1.08 -4.47
CA SER A 87 -16.97 -0.95 -4.96
C SER A 87 -17.76 -2.18 -4.53
N SER A 88 -18.94 -1.98 -3.97
CA SER A 88 -19.81 -3.07 -3.55
C SER A 88 -21.18 -2.91 -4.19
N LEU A 89 -21.70 -4.03 -4.71
CA LEU A 89 -23.09 -4.14 -5.12
C LEU A 89 -23.77 -5.09 -4.15
N SER A 90 -24.65 -4.56 -3.31
CA SER A 90 -25.46 -5.33 -2.37
C SER A 90 -26.92 -5.31 -2.79
N ARG A 91 -27.60 -6.45 -2.58
CA ARG A 91 -29.05 -6.56 -2.66
C ARG A 91 -29.62 -6.46 -1.23
N PRO A 92 -30.72 -5.71 -1.06
CA PRO A 92 -31.43 -5.64 0.21
C PRO A 92 -31.98 -7.00 0.62
#